data_AF-A0A0L8I5I7-F1
#
_entry.id   AF-A0A0L8I5I7-F1
#
_cell.length_a   1.000
_cell.length_b   1.000
_cell.length_c   1.000
_cell.angle_alpha   90.00
_cell.angle_beta   90.00
_cell.angle_gamma   90.00
#
_symmetry.space_group_name_H-M   'P 1'
#
loop_
_entity.id
_entity.type
_entity.pdbx_description
1 polymer ?
#
loop_
_entity_poly.entity_id
_entity_poly.type
_entity_poly.pdbx_seq_one_letter_code
_entity_poly.pdbx_strand_id
1 'polypeptide(L)' 'MSTPLTFAGKLNVRPPEKGSFPLDHEGQCKMFMIKYMKCLNTNNNENTKCRQESKDYLECRMEKFKISQDT' A
#
# COMPACT_ATOMS: atom_id res chain seq x y z
N MET A 1 -4.76 -3.76 -40.84
CA MET A 1 -5.24 -4.91 -40.05
C MET A 1 -4.26 -5.10 -38.91
N SER A 2 -4.67 -4.77 -37.68
CA SER A 2 -3.82 -4.86 -36.49
C SER A 2 -3.91 -6.26 -35.91
N THR A 3 -2.80 -6.98 -35.84
CA THR A 3 -2.69 -8.27 -35.17
C THR A 3 -2.62 -8.08 -33.64
N PRO A 4 -3.24 -8.95 -32.83
CA PRO A 4 -3.28 -8.80 -31.39
C PRO A 4 -2.00 -9.35 -30.74
N LEU A 5 -1.39 -8.58 -29.84
CA LEU A 5 -0.26 -9.04 -29.02
C LEU A 5 -0.76 -9.99 -27.92
N THR A 6 -0.46 -11.28 -28.09
CA THR A 6 -0.56 -12.31 -27.06
C THR A 6 0.47 -12.07 -25.95
N PHE A 7 -0.01 -11.72 -24.76
CA PHE A 7 0.81 -11.49 -23.57
C PHE A 7 1.10 -12.83 -22.85
N ALA A 8 2.10 -13.55 -23.35
CA ALA A 8 2.68 -14.72 -22.67
C ALA A 8 4.19 -14.49 -22.47
N GLY A 9 4.54 -13.42 -21.75
CA GLY A 9 5.92 -13.10 -21.41
C GLY A 9 6.06 -13.00 -19.89
N LYS A 10 6.84 -13.91 -19.32
CA LYS A 10 7.25 -13.93 -17.90
C LYS A 10 7.70 -12.52 -17.50
N LEU A 11 6.84 -11.79 -16.77
CA LEU A 11 7.18 -10.47 -16.26
C LEU A 11 8.38 -10.62 -15.35
N ASN A 12 9.55 -10.18 -15.81
CA ASN A 12 10.70 -10.00 -14.96
C ASN A 12 10.39 -8.76 -14.11
N VAL A 13 9.62 -8.97 -13.03
CA VAL A 13 9.22 -7.91 -12.10
C VAL A 13 10.49 -7.43 -11.43
N ARG A 14 11.11 -6.40 -12.00
CA ARG A 14 12.14 -5.66 -11.27
C ARG A 14 11.51 -5.22 -9.97
N PRO A 15 12.09 -5.57 -8.80
CA PRO A 15 11.58 -5.08 -7.53
C PRO A 15 11.45 -3.56 -7.64
N PRO A 16 10.34 -2.97 -7.17
CA PRO A 16 10.16 -1.52 -7.23
C PRO A 16 11.33 -0.84 -6.52
N GLU A 17 11.95 0.16 -7.15
CA GLU A 17 13.12 0.86 -6.61
C GLU A 17 12.85 1.53 -5.26
N LYS A 18 11.59 1.84 -5.00
CA LYS A 18 11.10 2.20 -3.67
C LYS A 18 10.74 0.89 -3.00
N GLY A 19 11.60 0.44 -2.08
CA GLY A 19 11.55 -0.87 -1.43
C GLY A 19 10.12 -1.36 -1.20
N SER A 20 9.90 -2.65 -1.45
CA SER A 20 8.59 -3.30 -1.37
C SER A 20 8.02 -3.02 0.01
N PHE A 21 7.10 -2.05 0.14
CA PHE A 21 6.50 -1.80 1.44
C PHE A 21 5.81 -3.11 1.81
N PRO A 22 6.24 -3.79 2.89
CA PRO A 22 5.77 -5.11 3.28
C PRO A 22 4.24 -5.08 3.32
N LEU A 23 3.62 -5.73 2.33
CA LEU A 23 2.17 -5.75 2.20
C LEU A 23 1.62 -6.29 3.51
N ASP A 24 0.65 -5.59 4.09
CA ASP A 24 0.00 -6.02 5.33
C ASP A 24 -0.84 -7.26 4.99
N HIS A 25 -0.18 -8.42 4.94
CA HIS A 25 -0.73 -9.69 4.45
C HIS A 25 -1.83 -10.20 5.38
N GLU A 26 -1.70 -9.93 6.67
CA GLU A 26 -2.66 -10.32 7.71
C GLU A 26 -3.79 -9.28 7.87
N GLY A 27 -3.68 -8.12 7.21
CA GLY A 27 -4.69 -7.07 7.22
C GLY A 27 -4.88 -6.43 8.58
N GLN A 28 -3.86 -6.43 9.45
CA GLN A 28 -3.98 -5.92 10.81
C GLN A 28 -4.24 -4.41 10.84
N CYS A 29 -3.70 -3.65 9.88
CA CYS A 29 -3.92 -2.22 9.74
C CYS A 29 -4.99 -1.87 8.69
N LYS A 30 -5.81 -2.83 8.25
CA LYS A 30 -6.86 -2.63 7.23
C LYS A 30 -7.87 -1.55 7.62
N MET A 31 -8.18 -1.41 8.91
CA MET A 31 -9.10 -0.38 9.40
C MET A 31 -8.56 1.04 9.16
N PHE A 32 -7.27 1.27 9.41
CA PHE A 32 -6.62 2.56 9.15
C PHE A 32 -6.46 2.81 7.65
N MET A 33 -6.16 1.76 6.87
CA MET A 33 -6.15 1.84 5.40
C MET A 33 -7.51 2.32 4.87
N ILE A 34 -8.62 1.74 5.33
CA ILE A 34 -9.97 2.13 4.90
C ILE A 34 -10.26 3.59 5.28
N LYS A 35 -9.88 4.03 6.48
CA LYS A 35 -10.03 5.44 6.89
C LYS A 35 -9.27 6.38 5.96
N TYR A 36 -8.01 6.06 5.65
CA TYR A 36 -7.20 6.84 4.71
C TYR A 36 -7.80 6.87 3.30
N MET A 37 -8.23 5.71 2.77
CA MET A 37 -8.87 5.63 1.45
C MET A 37 -10.19 6.40 1.41
N LYS A 38 -10.98 6.37 2.48
CA LYS A 38 -12.21 7.17 2.59
C LYS A 38 -11.90 8.66 2.59
N CYS A 39 -10.86 9.08 3.31
CA CYS A 39 -10.42 10.48 3.29
C CYS A 39 -9.99 10.91 1.89
N LEU A 40 -9.19 10.11 1.18
CA LEU A 40 -8.78 10.40 -0.19
C LEU A 40 -9.99 10.53 -1.12
N ASN A 41 -10.94 9.60 -1.04
CA ASN A 41 -12.13 9.64 -1.88
C ASN A 41 -13.00 10.88 -1.62
N THR A 42 -13.04 11.35 -0.36
CA THR A 42 -13.79 12.55 0.02
C THR A 42 -13.08 13.84 -0.40
N ASN A 43 -11.75 13.81 -0.49
CA ASN A 43 -10.90 14.98 -0.77
C ASN A 43 -10.29 14.97 -2.18
N ASN A 44 -10.92 14.32 -3.16
CA ASN A 44 -10.44 14.23 -4.55
C ASN A 44 -8.99 13.73 -4.67
N ASN A 45 -8.61 12.76 -3.85
CA ASN A 45 -7.27 12.17 -3.75
C ASN A 45 -6.17 13.16 -3.30
N GLU A 46 -6.52 14.25 -2.63
CA GLU A 46 -5.54 15.15 -2.01
C GLU A 46 -4.97 14.56 -0.72
N ASN A 47 -3.76 14.03 -0.80
CA ASN A 47 -3.06 13.44 0.34
C ASN A 47 -2.72 14.47 1.45
N THR A 48 -2.55 15.75 1.10
CA THR A 48 -2.27 16.82 2.07
C THR A 48 -3.37 16.98 3.12
N LYS A 49 -4.63 16.76 2.72
CA LYS A 49 -5.80 16.80 3.62
C LYS A 49 -5.95 15.54 4.46
N CYS A 50 -5.34 14.42 4.02
CA CYS A 50 -5.41 13.11 4.67
C CYS A 50 -4.11 12.71 5.39
N ARG A 51 -3.32 13.72 5.81
CA ARG A 51 -2.04 13.52 6.50
C ARG A 51 -2.19 12.78 7.83
N GLN A 52 -3.30 13.00 8.53
CA GLN A 52 -3.54 12.36 9.81
C GLN A 52 -3.84 10.87 9.62
N GLU A 53 -4.75 10.53 8.70
CA GLU A 53 -5.16 9.16 8.41
C GLU A 53 -4.04 8.34 7.78
N SER A 54 -3.22 8.98 6.92
CA SER A 54 -2.01 8.34 6.38
C SER A 54 -0.96 8.10 7.47
N LYS A 55 -0.78 9.03 8.41
CA LYS A 55 0.10 8.83 9.56
C LYS A 55 -0.38 7.64 10.39
N ASP A 56 -1.64 7.61 10.80
CA ASP A 56 -2.19 6.52 11.62
C ASP A 56 -2.05 5.16 10.92
N TYR A 57 -2.27 5.11 9.60
CA TYR A 57 -2.09 3.89 8.81
C TYR A 57 -0.63 3.43 8.77
N LEU A 58 0.32 4.35 8.58
CA LEU A 58 1.74 4.04 8.56
C LEU A 58 2.26 3.67 9.95
N GLU A 59 1.79 4.36 11.00
CA GLU A 59 2.15 4.11 12.39
C GLU A 59 1.75 2.69 12.81
N CYS A 60 0.53 2.27 12.49
CA CYS A 60 0.10 0.89 12.71
C CYS A 60 1.04 -0.12 12.04
N ARG A 61 1.45 0.11 10.78
CA ARG A 61 2.36 -0.81 10.08
C ARG A 61 3.75 -0.84 10.70
N MET A 62 4.26 0.30 11.17
CA MET A 62 5.57 0.39 11.82
C MET A 62 5.57 -0.23 13.22
N GLU A 63 4.49 -0.08 13.99
CA GLU A 63 4.34 -0.73 15.30
C GLU A 63 4.30 -2.26 15.16
N LYS A 64 3.59 -2.77 14.16
CA LYS A 64 3.55 -4.22 13.91
C LYS A 64 4.90 -4.79 13.46
N PHE A 65 5.72 -3.99 12.79
CA PHE A 65 7.11 -4.37 12.46
C PHE A 65 8.01 -4.54 13.69
N LYS A 66 7.73 -3.82 14.78
CA LYS A 66 8.53 -3.91 16.02
C LYS A 66 8.20 -5.16 16.83
N ILE A 67 7.02 -5.75 16.66
CA ILE A 67 6.61 -6.99 17.34
C ILE A 67 7.23 -8.25 16.69
N SER A 68 7.76 -8.15 15.47
CA SER A 68 8.35 -9.29 14.75
C SER A 68 9.82 -9.56 15.09
N GLN A 69 10.46 -8.78 15.97
CA GLN A 69 11.91 -8.91 16.28
C GLN A 69 12.23 -9.37 17.71
N ASP A 70 11.22 -9.61 18.57
CA ASP A 70 11.42 -10.14 19.92
C ASP A 70 10.86 -11.57 20.04
N THR A 71 11.50 -12.55 19.40
CA THR A 71 11.42 -13.97 19.76
C THR A 71 12.73 -14.68 19.48
#